data_AF-A0A357AJU8-F1
#
_entry.id   AF-A0A357AJU8-F1
#
_cell.length_a   1.000
_cell.length_b   1.000
_cell.length_c   1.000
_cell.angle_alpha   90.00
_cell.angle_beta   90.00
_cell.angle_gamma   90.00
#
_symmetry.space_group_name_H-M   'P 1'
#
loop_
_entity.id
_entity.type
_entity.pdbx_description
1 polymer ?
#
loop_
_entity_poly.entity_id
_entity_poly.type
_entity_poly.pdbx_seq_one_letter_code
_entity_poly.pdbx_strand_id
1 'polypeptide(L)'
;ELAKYHHSKAFMGASGVTEDGKLSVSSYLEYEIKRTAVAQSKQSFLLVDSSKFGESNLMSYGTLDQMSQIITDVRVPGFCRDYCFEHHILLTTVWHI
;
A
#
# COMPACT_ATOMS: atom_id res chain seq x y z
N GLU A 1 -11.58 17.51 -4.18
CA GLU A 1 -10.64 18.03 -5.20
C GLU A 1 -9.91 16.95 -6.01
N LEU A 2 -9.37 15.85 -5.44
CA LEU A 2 -8.74 14.77 -6.23
C LEU A 2 -9.67 14.08 -7.25
N ALA A 3 -10.98 14.02 -6.97
CA ALA A 3 -12.00 13.41 -7.84
C ALA A 3 -12.15 13.95 -9.25
N LYS A 4 -11.50 15.07 -9.56
CA LYS A 4 -11.58 15.74 -10.86
C LYS A 4 -10.48 15.28 -11.83
N TYR A 5 -9.50 14.48 -11.39
CA TYR A 5 -8.35 14.08 -12.21
C TYR A 5 -8.27 12.55 -12.36
N HIS A 6 -8.20 12.07 -13.60
CA HIS A 6 -7.86 10.68 -13.89
C HIS A 6 -6.35 10.48 -13.74
N HIS A 7 -5.87 10.28 -12.51
CA HIS A 7 -4.47 9.97 -12.28
C HIS A 7 -4.12 8.62 -12.89
N SER A 8 -3.15 8.61 -13.81
CA SER A 8 -2.74 7.36 -14.46
C SER A 8 -2.03 6.44 -13.46
N LYS A 9 -1.28 7.00 -12.52
CA LYS A 9 -0.53 6.28 -11.48
C LYS A 9 -0.56 7.06 -10.18
N ALA A 10 -0.80 6.39 -9.06
CA ALA A 10 -0.64 6.95 -7.72
C ALA A 10 0.38 6.14 -6.92
N PHE A 11 1.27 6.84 -6.22
CA PHE A 11 2.26 6.26 -5.33
C PHE A 11 1.92 6.69 -3.90
N MET A 12 1.78 5.73 -3.00
CA MET A 12 1.32 5.96 -1.63
C MET A 12 2.12 5.15 -0.63
N GLY A 13 2.26 5.69 0.58
CA GLY A 13 2.80 4.95 1.72
C GLY A 13 1.71 4.57 2.72
N ALA A 14 2.04 3.66 3.63
CA ALA A 14 1.21 3.29 4.77
C ALA A 14 1.99 3.43 6.07
N SER A 15 1.29 3.70 7.18
CA SER A 15 1.87 3.66 8.52
C SER A 15 1.95 2.24 9.09
N GLY A 16 1.22 1.30 8.50
CA GLY A 16 1.22 -0.12 8.85
C GLY A 16 0.56 -0.96 7.76
N VAL A 17 0.97 -2.22 7.66
CA VAL A 17 0.41 -3.24 6.77
C VAL A 17 0.17 -4.49 7.59
N THR A 18 -1.09 -4.87 7.75
CA THR A 18 -1.47 -6.06 8.50
C THR A 18 -1.32 -7.32 7.65
N GLU A 19 -1.29 -8.48 8.30
CA GLU A 19 -1.20 -9.78 7.61
C GLU A 19 -2.40 -10.06 6.70
N ASP A 20 -3.59 -9.56 7.07
CA ASP A 20 -4.79 -9.61 6.22
C ASP A 20 -4.81 -8.53 5.12
N GLY A 21 -3.72 -7.79 4.96
CA GLY A 21 -3.48 -6.88 3.84
C GLY A 21 -4.07 -5.49 3.99
N LYS A 22 -4.51 -5.05 5.18
CA LYS A 22 -5.01 -3.68 5.38
C LYS A 22 -3.89 -2.66 5.41
N LEU A 23 -4.10 -1.53 4.74
CA LEU A 23 -3.16 -0.42 4.66
C LEU A 23 -3.57 0.68 5.62
N SER A 24 -2.75 0.93 6.64
CA SER A 24 -3.03 1.88 7.70
C SER A 24 -2.51 3.29 7.44
N VAL A 25 -3.16 4.27 8.09
CA VAL A 25 -2.75 5.69 8.15
C VAL A 25 -2.92 6.25 9.57
N SER A 26 -2.22 7.36 9.85
CA SER A 26 -2.19 7.97 11.18
C SER A 26 -3.10 9.21 11.34
N SER A 27 -3.74 9.67 10.26
CA SER A 27 -4.63 10.83 10.29
C SER A 27 -5.83 10.68 9.37
N TYR A 28 -6.95 11.32 9.75
CA TYR A 28 -8.17 11.34 8.94
C TYR A 28 -7.97 12.03 7.58
N LEU A 29 -7.14 13.07 7.54
CA LEU A 29 -6.83 13.76 6.29
C LEU A 29 -6.07 12.84 5.32
N GLU A 30 -5.07 12.10 5.79
CA GLU A 30 -4.39 11.10 4.97
C GLU A 30 -5.33 9.99 4.50
N TYR A 31 -6.23 9.54 5.39
CA TYR A 31 -7.24 8.55 5.04
C TYR A 31 -8.10 9.01 3.86
N GLU A 32 -8.70 10.21 3.94
CA GLU A 32 -9.56 10.74 2.88
C GLU A 32 -8.81 10.92 1.56
N ILE A 33 -7.58 11.42 1.60
CA ILE A 33 -6.75 11.63 0.41
C ILE A 33 -6.37 10.28 -0.23
N LYS A 34 -5.83 9.33 0.54
CA LYS A 34 -5.31 8.08 0.00
C LYS A 34 -6.42 7.14 -0.45
N ARG A 35 -7.54 7.05 0.29
CA ARG A 35 -8.71 6.29 -0.14
C ARG A 35 -9.23 6.80 -1.48
N THR A 36 -9.31 8.13 -1.64
CA THR A 36 -9.72 8.75 -2.91
C THR A 36 -8.73 8.46 -4.03
N ALA A 37 -7.42 8.55 -3.75
CA ALA A 37 -6.38 8.23 -4.71
C ALA A 37 -6.44 6.77 -5.18
N VAL A 38 -6.62 5.81 -4.26
CA VAL A 38 -6.80 4.39 -4.60
C VAL A 38 -8.02 4.19 -5.50
N ALA A 39 -9.16 4.81 -5.16
CA ALA A 39 -10.40 4.64 -5.90
C ALA A 39 -10.39 5.23 -7.32
N GLN A 40 -9.53 6.21 -7.59
CA GLN A 40 -9.57 7.00 -8.84
C GLN A 40 -8.36 6.80 -9.74
N SER A 41 -7.32 6.14 -9.24
CA SER A 41 -6.10 5.89 -10.02
C SER A 41 -6.27 4.64 -10.86
N LYS A 42 -5.79 4.68 -12.10
CA LYS A 42 -5.75 3.49 -12.96
C LYS A 42 -4.76 2.44 -12.45
N GLN A 43 -3.70 2.89 -11.80
CA GLN A 43 -2.67 2.05 -11.18
C GLN A 43 -2.26 2.67 -9.86
N SER A 44 -2.19 1.84 -8.82
CA SER A 44 -1.83 2.25 -7.46
C SER A 44 -0.58 1.48 -7.01
N PHE A 45 0.39 2.17 -6.45
CA PHE A 45 1.67 1.62 -6.05
C PHE A 45 1.89 1.90 -4.56
N LEU A 46 2.20 0.86 -3.79
CA LEU A 46 2.51 0.99 -2.37
C LEU A 46 4.03 1.04 -2.18
N LEU A 47 4.52 2.06 -1.46
CA LEU A 47 5.92 2.18 -1.05
C LEU A 47 5.98 2.13 0.47
N VAL A 48 6.54 1.04 1.00
CA VAL A 48 6.69 0.84 2.45
C VAL A 48 7.99 0.09 2.73
N ASP A 49 8.70 0.47 3.78
CA ASP A 49 9.82 -0.34 4.28
C ASP A 49 9.31 -1.54 5.10
N SER A 50 10.21 -2.48 5.38
CA SER A 50 9.91 -3.73 6.07
C SER A 50 9.40 -3.52 7.50
N SER A 51 9.69 -2.37 8.12
CA SER A 51 9.24 -2.04 9.48
C SER A 51 7.75 -1.74 9.56
N LYS A 52 7.05 -1.57 8.42
CA LYS A 52 5.61 -1.30 8.39
C LYS A 52 4.77 -2.56 8.38
N PHE A 53 5.35 -3.73 8.16
CA PHE A 53 4.60 -4.99 8.13
C PHE A 53 4.39 -5.56 9.53
N GLY A 54 3.20 -6.11 9.76
CA GLY A 54 2.78 -6.63 11.08
C GLY A 54 2.21 -5.56 12.01
N GLU A 55 2.21 -4.30 11.58
CA GLU A 55 1.68 -3.16 12.33
C GLU A 55 0.23 -2.86 11.92
N SER A 56 -0.63 -2.58 12.91
CA SER A 56 -2.02 -2.18 12.68
C SER A 56 -2.31 -0.83 13.34
N ASN A 57 -2.88 0.12 12.59
CA ASN A 57 -3.47 1.34 13.17
C ASN A 57 -4.99 1.34 13.04
N LEU A 58 -5.65 2.21 13.81
CA LEU A 58 -7.11 2.35 13.89
C LEU A 58 -7.81 2.62 12.55
N MET A 59 -7.13 3.25 11.58
CA MET A 59 -7.71 3.64 10.28
C MET A 59 -6.98 2.96 9.13
N SER A 60 -7.73 2.32 8.25
CA SER A 60 -7.25 1.74 7.01
C SER A 60 -7.88 2.42 5.80
N TYR A 61 -7.08 2.78 4.80
CA TYR A 61 -7.54 3.48 3.60
C TYR A 61 -7.74 2.57 2.37
N GLY A 62 -7.36 1.29 2.49
CA GLY A 62 -7.40 0.32 1.41
C GLY A 62 -6.69 -0.97 1.78
N THR A 63 -6.57 -1.86 0.82
CA THR A 63 -5.97 -3.19 0.97
C THR A 63 -4.87 -3.45 -0.05
N LEU A 64 -4.02 -4.43 0.23
CA LEU A 64 -2.88 -4.79 -0.62
C LEU A 64 -3.32 -5.20 -2.04
N ASP A 65 -4.42 -5.91 -2.18
CA ASP A 65 -4.99 -6.36 -3.46
C ASP A 65 -5.55 -5.22 -4.32
N GLN A 66 -5.70 -4.01 -3.77
CA GLN A 66 -6.01 -2.80 -4.55
C GLN A 66 -4.76 -2.17 -5.18
N MET A 67 -3.57 -2.68 -4.85
CA MET A 67 -2.30 -2.17 -5.38
C MET A 67 -1.90 -2.95 -6.63
N SER A 68 -1.49 -2.23 -7.65
CA SER A 68 -0.86 -2.80 -8.84
C SER A 68 0.53 -3.38 -8.53
N GLN A 69 1.25 -2.76 -7.59
CA GLN A 69 2.59 -3.19 -7.20
C GLN A 69 2.95 -2.69 -5.79
N ILE A 70 3.69 -3.50 -5.06
CA ILE A 70 4.33 -3.16 -3.78
C ILE A 70 5.82 -3.03 -3.99
N ILE A 71 6.39 -1.95 -3.47
CA ILE A 71 7.82 -1.66 -3.49
C ILE A 71 8.28 -1.55 -2.04
N THR A 72 9.24 -2.38 -1.65
CA THR A 72 9.72 -2.48 -0.27
C THR A 72 11.18 -2.90 -0.23
N ASP A 73 11.83 -2.86 0.92
CA ASP A 73 13.20 -3.36 1.04
C ASP A 73 13.25 -4.90 1.14
N VAL A 74 14.47 -5.45 1.04
CA VAL A 74 14.72 -6.90 0.97
C VAL A 74 14.22 -7.69 2.18
N ARG A 75 13.95 -7.04 3.32
CA ARG A 75 13.47 -7.67 4.56
C ARG A 75 11.95 -7.85 4.61
N VAL A 76 11.24 -7.74 3.49
CA VAL A 76 9.79 -8.01 3.43
C VAL A 76 9.46 -9.41 3.99
N PRO A 77 8.50 -9.52 4.94
CA PRO A 77 8.19 -10.78 5.63
C PRO A 77 7.48 -11.78 4.73
N GLY A 78 7.53 -13.06 5.13
CA GLY A 78 6.95 -14.19 4.40
C GLY A 78 5.48 -13.99 4.07
N PHE A 79 4.66 -13.59 5.05
CA PHE A 79 3.23 -13.39 4.84
C PHE A 79 2.92 -12.42 3.70
N CYS A 80 3.72 -11.35 3.54
CA CYS A 80 3.50 -10.37 2.48
C CYS A 80 3.87 -10.96 1.12
N ARG A 81 4.94 -11.77 1.05
CA ARG A 81 5.31 -12.49 -0.17
C ARG A 81 4.23 -13.49 -0.58
N ASP A 82 3.71 -14.24 0.37
CA ASP A 82 2.65 -15.22 0.16
C ASP A 82 1.36 -14.53 -0.29
N TYR A 83 0.95 -13.47 0.40
CA TYR A 83 -0.20 -12.65 0.03
C TYR A 83 -0.06 -12.11 -1.40
N CYS A 84 1.11 -11.56 -1.77
CA CYS A 84 1.35 -11.08 -3.12
C CYS A 84 1.24 -12.18 -4.17
N PHE A 85 1.77 -13.37 -3.86
CA PHE A 85 1.72 -14.51 -4.76
C PHE A 85 0.27 -14.98 -4.97
N GLU A 86 -0.50 -15.15 -3.90
CA GLU A 86 -1.90 -15.59 -3.95
C GLU A 86 -2.80 -14.59 -4.69
N HIS A 87 -2.59 -13.30 -4.45
CA HIS A 87 -3.40 -12.22 -5.04
C HIS A 87 -2.85 -11.67 -6.36
N HIS A 88 -1.78 -12.26 -6.91
CA HIS A 88 -1.15 -11.83 -8.16
C HIS A 88 -0.68 -10.36 -8.16
N ILE A 89 -0.18 -9.90 -7.02
CA ILE A 89 0.35 -8.55 -6.83
C ILE A 89 1.85 -8.55 -7.15
N LEU A 90 2.29 -7.59 -7.96
CA LEU A 90 3.71 -7.45 -8.25
C LEU A 90 4.46 -6.98 -6.99
N LEU A 91 5.43 -7.75 -6.53
CA LEU A 91 6.31 -7.38 -5.42
C LEU A 91 7.70 -7.04 -5.94
N THR A 92 8.22 -5.87 -5.58
CA THR A 92 9.58 -5.43 -5.93
C THR A 92 10.36 -5.10 -4.68
N THR A 93 11.47 -5.80 -4.49
CA THR A 93 12.41 -5.54 -3.40
C THR A 93 13.55 -4.66 -3.88
N VAL A 94 13.83 -3.58 -3.16
CA VAL A 94 14.97 -2.68 -3.41
C VAL A 94 16.04 -2.84 -2.33
N TRP A 95 17.31 -2.72 -2.72
CA TRP A 95 18.43 -2.68 -1.78
C TRP A 95 18.63 -1.24 -1.30
N HIS A 96 18.85 -1.04 0.00
CA HIS A 96 19.32 0.26 0.49
C HIS A 96 20.78 0.44 0.05
N ILE A 97 21.08 1.60 -0.55
CA ILE A 97 22.45 2.07 -0.82
C ILE A 97 23.09 2.47 0.51
#